data_AF-A0A8B6HQT9-F1
#
_entry.id   AF-A0A8B6HQT9-F1
#
_cell.length_a   1.000
_cell.length_b   1.000
_cell.length_c   1.000
_cell.angle_alpha   90.00
_cell.angle_beta   90.00
_cell.angle_gamma   90.00
#
_symmetry.space_group_name_H-M   'P 1'
#
loop_
_entity.id
_entity.type
_entity.pdbx_description
1 polymer ?
#
loop_
_entity_poly.entity_id
_entity_poly.type
_entity_poly.pdbx_seq_one_letter_code
_entity_poly.pdbx_strand_id
1 'polypeptide(L)'
;MMAGPSTSANIRKAQVPISCNLCNENPITWKCEECDILMCDSCKNRIHERMKSTKDHEVISVFNKEEDPSASIEVSSEVISYIFHSYTTDIPVGNLLCSDEDIVYIAGSKNFNKLIKVKMLKRSLRTLMSFEIPTFDIAANEHGGVLFTHISREPESPISILLSSGEIKTVLDPTPMRLLAIHLTKDNELICGLREQGDPFPLHDFSVRQVVIFGIDYKKKMTFETDTKGRKFFAYPGRIRTDSKMDIYIVDWKDKDHNGKIVAIGGNGRLKFTYRGPNNFEIFKPMSIVVTPSDNIVLSEKHNHALLVLNSKGALISLQCVRDINITYPIALCIDSEGFLLIGCFHENDTGKIHAVRITEKFMWNFL
;
A
#
# COMPACT_ATOMS: atom_id res chain seq x y z
N MET A 1 57.77 -3.41 -3.98
CA MET A 1 57.19 -4.28 -5.02
C MET A 1 55.77 -4.59 -4.61
N MET A 2 54.80 -4.10 -5.39
CA MET A 2 53.36 -4.18 -5.12
C MET A 2 52.85 -5.58 -5.49
N ALA A 3 52.10 -6.22 -4.60
CA ALA A 3 51.27 -7.39 -4.93
C ALA A 3 49.84 -6.89 -5.21
N GLY A 4 49.35 -7.13 -6.43
CA GLY A 4 48.03 -6.70 -6.89
C GLY A 4 46.88 -7.52 -6.29
N PRO A 5 45.64 -6.98 -6.29
CA PRO A 5 44.50 -7.68 -5.73
C PRO A 5 43.90 -8.65 -6.75
N SER A 6 43.62 -9.85 -6.25
CA SER A 6 42.87 -10.94 -6.88
C SER A 6 41.40 -10.56 -7.10
N THR A 7 40.92 -10.72 -8.33
CA THR A 7 39.53 -10.54 -8.73
C THR A 7 38.71 -11.81 -8.43
N SER A 8 37.92 -11.78 -7.36
CA SER A 8 36.86 -12.78 -7.15
C SER A 8 35.58 -12.34 -7.87
N ALA A 9 35.28 -13.00 -9.00
CA ALA A 9 34.08 -12.80 -9.80
C ALA A 9 32.82 -13.24 -9.04
N ASN A 10 31.83 -12.34 -8.94
CA ASN A 10 30.50 -12.64 -8.41
C ASN A 10 29.71 -13.54 -9.37
N ILE A 11 29.52 -14.79 -9.00
CA ILE A 11 28.63 -15.73 -9.72
C ILE A 11 27.19 -15.38 -9.35
N ARG A 12 26.47 -14.71 -10.25
CA ARG A 12 25.00 -14.63 -10.23
C ARG A 12 24.45 -16.05 -10.35
N LYS A 13 23.68 -16.55 -9.38
CA LYS A 13 22.86 -17.75 -9.59
C LYS A 13 21.74 -17.39 -10.56
N ALA A 14 21.95 -17.71 -11.84
CA ALA A 14 20.93 -17.63 -12.88
C ALA A 14 19.79 -18.61 -12.55
N GLN A 15 18.55 -18.12 -12.57
CA GLN A 15 17.37 -18.98 -12.54
C GLN A 15 17.34 -19.74 -13.87
N VAL A 16 17.35 -21.08 -13.82
CA VAL A 16 17.38 -21.93 -15.02
C VAL A 16 16.08 -21.70 -15.82
N PRO A 17 16.16 -21.37 -17.12
CA PRO A 17 14.97 -21.19 -17.95
C PRO A 17 14.16 -22.49 -18.02
N ILE A 18 12.85 -22.41 -17.76
CA ILE A 18 11.95 -23.55 -17.95
C ILE A 18 11.87 -23.84 -19.45
N SER A 19 12.15 -25.10 -19.81
CA SER A 19 12.22 -25.54 -21.20
C SER A 19 10.84 -25.99 -21.72
N CYS A 20 10.60 -25.79 -23.01
CA CYS A 20 9.39 -26.17 -23.72
C CYS A 20 9.08 -27.66 -23.55
N ASN A 21 7.86 -28.01 -23.15
CA ASN A 21 7.44 -29.40 -22.91
C ASN A 21 7.47 -30.26 -24.19
N LEU A 22 7.42 -29.64 -25.37
CA LEU A 22 7.34 -30.34 -26.64
C LEU A 22 8.71 -30.58 -27.31
N CYS A 23 9.69 -29.70 -27.12
CA CYS A 23 11.01 -29.85 -27.72
C CYS A 23 12.16 -29.98 -26.71
N ASN A 24 11.93 -29.67 -25.43
CA ASN A 24 12.93 -29.65 -24.36
C ASN A 24 14.21 -28.82 -24.63
N GLU A 25 14.22 -28.03 -25.70
CA GLU A 25 15.39 -27.26 -26.15
C GLU A 25 15.21 -25.75 -25.95
N ASN A 26 14.03 -25.24 -26.27
CA ASN A 26 13.77 -23.80 -26.30
C ASN A 26 13.06 -23.35 -25.02
N PRO A 27 13.29 -22.12 -24.54
CA PRO A 27 12.55 -21.59 -23.39
C PRO A 27 11.05 -21.46 -23.72
N ILE A 28 10.21 -21.66 -22.71
CA ILE A 28 8.75 -21.47 -22.84
C ILE A 28 8.44 -20.00 -23.10
N THR A 29 7.46 -19.72 -23.95
CA THR A 29 6.87 -18.39 -24.17
C THR A 29 5.35 -18.40 -24.06
N TRP A 30 4.71 -19.58 -24.20
CA TRP A 30 3.26 -19.74 -24.26
C TRP A 30 2.77 -20.86 -23.36
N LYS A 31 1.52 -20.75 -22.90
CA LYS A 31 0.77 -21.76 -22.15
C LYS A 31 -0.60 -21.92 -22.79
N CYS A 32 -1.00 -23.16 -23.04
CA CYS A 32 -2.38 -23.49 -23.39
C CYS A 32 -3.22 -23.65 -22.12
N GLU A 33 -4.34 -22.95 -22.01
CA GLU A 33 -5.19 -22.99 -20.80
C GLU A 33 -6.03 -24.28 -20.70
N GLU A 34 -6.28 -24.96 -21.82
CA GLU A 34 -7.06 -26.21 -21.83
C GLU A 34 -6.20 -27.46 -21.57
N CYS A 35 -4.97 -27.49 -22.10
CA CYS A 35 -4.09 -28.66 -22.00
C CYS A 35 -2.96 -28.49 -20.98
N ASP A 36 -2.78 -27.29 -20.43
CA ASP A 36 -1.72 -26.94 -19.48
C ASP A 36 -0.29 -27.22 -20.02
N ILE A 37 -0.12 -27.21 -21.35
CA ILE A 37 1.18 -27.43 -22.00
C ILE A 37 1.92 -26.10 -22.12
N LEU A 38 3.18 -26.07 -21.68
CA LEU A 38 4.10 -24.95 -21.86
C LEU A 38 4.92 -25.14 -23.13
N MET A 39 4.99 -24.10 -23.96
CA MET A 39 5.58 -24.18 -25.30
C MET A 39 6.44 -22.98 -25.63
N CYS A 40 7.45 -23.17 -26.48
CA CYS A 40 8.11 -22.07 -27.18
C CYS A 40 7.28 -21.63 -28.41
N ASP A 41 7.64 -20.48 -29.01
CA ASP A 41 7.01 -19.93 -30.21
C ASP A 41 6.93 -20.93 -31.37
N SER A 42 8.01 -21.69 -31.59
CA SER A 42 8.06 -22.67 -32.68
C SER A 42 7.04 -23.78 -32.47
N CYS A 43 6.97 -24.32 -31.25
CA CYS A 43 6.06 -25.42 -30.92
C CYS A 43 4.59 -24.97 -30.87
N LYS A 44 4.30 -23.74 -30.42
CA LYS A 44 2.97 -23.14 -30.57
C LYS A 44 2.53 -23.11 -32.03
N ASN A 45 3.29 -22.41 -32.88
CA ASN A 45 2.86 -22.08 -34.24
C ASN A 45 2.95 -23.25 -35.24
N ARG A 46 3.85 -24.21 -34.99
CA ARG A 46 4.12 -25.32 -35.93
C ARG A 46 3.51 -26.65 -35.52
N ILE A 47 3.23 -26.84 -34.24
CA ILE A 47 2.68 -28.10 -33.72
C ILE A 47 1.28 -27.85 -33.16
N HIS A 48 1.16 -27.06 -32.10
CA HIS A 48 -0.07 -26.96 -31.32
C HIS A 48 -1.22 -26.28 -32.10
N GLU A 49 -0.97 -25.18 -32.79
CA GLU A 49 -2.00 -24.47 -33.58
C GLU A 49 -2.31 -25.15 -34.93
N ARG A 50 -1.50 -26.14 -35.33
CA ARG A 50 -1.68 -26.86 -36.61
C ARG A 50 -2.35 -28.22 -36.45
N MET A 51 -2.36 -28.78 -35.25
CA MET A 51 -2.99 -30.07 -34.97
C MET A 51 -4.52 -29.91 -34.86
N LYS A 52 -5.28 -30.77 -35.54
CA LYS A 52 -6.75 -30.74 -35.52
C LYS A 52 -7.33 -30.78 -34.11
N SER A 53 -6.66 -31.43 -33.17
CA SER A 53 -7.12 -31.61 -31.79
C SER A 53 -6.84 -30.42 -30.87
N THR A 54 -5.98 -29.48 -31.27
CA THR A 54 -5.48 -28.42 -30.36
C THR A 54 -5.41 -27.03 -31.02
N LYS A 55 -5.83 -26.91 -32.28
CA LYS A 55 -5.81 -25.65 -33.05
C LYS A 55 -6.77 -24.58 -32.53
N ASP A 56 -7.83 -25.00 -31.83
CA ASP A 56 -8.89 -24.12 -31.34
C ASP A 56 -8.73 -23.83 -29.83
N HIS A 57 -7.60 -24.24 -29.23
CA HIS A 57 -7.29 -24.01 -27.83
C HIS A 57 -6.81 -22.56 -27.59
N GLU A 58 -7.19 -21.99 -26.46
CA GLU A 58 -6.74 -20.70 -25.98
C GLU A 58 -5.29 -20.80 -25.48
N VAL A 59 -4.40 -20.13 -26.20
CA VAL A 59 -2.97 -20.08 -25.87
C VAL A 59 -2.61 -18.67 -25.41
N ILE A 60 -2.29 -18.55 -24.13
CA ILE A 60 -1.87 -17.30 -23.51
C ILE A 60 -0.34 -17.20 -23.45
N SER A 61 0.18 -15.99 -23.53
CA SER A 61 1.62 -15.75 -23.38
C SER A 61 1.99 -15.88 -21.91
N VAL A 62 3.00 -16.71 -21.58
CA VAL A 62 3.49 -16.87 -20.19
C VAL A 62 4.19 -15.59 -19.73
N PHE A 63 4.82 -14.90 -20.68
CA PHE A 63 5.21 -13.52 -20.52
C PHE A 63 4.07 -12.72 -21.12
N ASN A 64 3.20 -12.12 -20.30
CA ASN A 64 2.32 -11.07 -20.80
C ASN A 64 3.15 -10.20 -21.76
N LYS A 65 2.59 -9.82 -22.92
CA LYS A 65 3.07 -8.63 -23.63
C LYS A 65 2.79 -7.44 -22.72
N GLU A 66 3.54 -7.37 -21.63
CA GLU A 66 3.84 -6.16 -20.92
C GLU A 66 4.51 -5.29 -21.98
N GLU A 67 4.04 -4.06 -22.10
CA GLU A 67 4.94 -2.95 -22.42
C GLU A 67 6.28 -3.28 -21.78
N ASP A 68 7.28 -3.41 -22.65
CA ASP A 68 8.63 -3.78 -22.32
C ASP A 68 9.02 -3.31 -20.90
N PRO A 69 9.17 -4.20 -19.90
CA PRO A 69 9.64 -3.80 -18.58
C PRO A 69 11.12 -3.35 -18.62
N SER A 70 11.77 -3.43 -19.79
CA SER A 70 13.07 -2.81 -20.08
C SER A 70 12.99 -1.48 -20.84
N ALA A 71 11.78 -0.99 -21.18
CA ALA A 71 11.59 0.44 -21.36
C ALA A 71 11.89 1.06 -20.00
N SER A 72 13.06 1.69 -19.89
CA SER A 72 13.44 2.46 -18.72
C SER A 72 12.34 3.51 -18.52
N ILE A 73 11.40 3.23 -17.62
CA ILE A 73 10.51 4.27 -17.12
C ILE A 73 11.46 5.29 -16.52
N GLU A 74 11.56 6.45 -17.14
CA GLU A 74 12.34 7.54 -16.58
C GLU A 74 11.74 7.85 -15.21
N VAL A 75 12.48 7.48 -14.16
CA VAL A 75 12.07 7.78 -12.79
C VAL A 75 12.19 9.27 -12.63
N SER A 76 11.04 9.94 -12.62
CA SER A 76 11.00 11.38 -12.41
C SER A 76 11.37 11.70 -10.97
N SER A 77 12.17 12.76 -10.77
CA SER A 77 12.52 13.22 -9.43
C SER A 77 11.45 14.09 -8.77
N GLU A 78 10.44 14.56 -9.50
CA GLU A 78 9.50 15.58 -9.02
C GLU A 78 8.08 15.04 -8.87
N VAL A 79 7.73 14.69 -7.62
CA VAL A 79 6.38 14.29 -7.19
C VAL A 79 5.57 15.52 -6.81
N ILE A 80 6.19 16.46 -6.10
CA ILE A 80 5.61 17.69 -5.59
C ILE A 80 5.99 18.82 -6.55
N SER A 81 4.98 19.49 -7.10
CA SER A 81 5.19 20.68 -7.94
C SER A 81 5.40 21.94 -7.09
N TYR A 82 4.65 22.10 -6.00
CA TYR A 82 4.88 23.15 -5.00
C TYR A 82 4.19 22.85 -3.66
N ILE A 83 4.71 23.48 -2.60
CA ILE A 83 4.08 23.48 -1.26
C ILE A 83 3.10 24.65 -1.20
N PHE A 84 1.83 24.35 -0.97
CA PHE A 84 0.79 25.37 -0.84
C PHE A 84 0.79 25.97 0.56
N HIS A 85 0.69 25.12 1.59
CA HIS A 85 0.65 25.52 2.98
C HIS A 85 1.41 24.55 3.88
N SER A 86 1.85 25.04 5.04
CA SER A 86 2.49 24.24 6.08
C SER A 86 1.95 24.65 7.45
N TYR A 87 1.65 23.66 8.27
CA TYR A 87 0.96 23.82 9.54
C TYR A 87 1.69 23.08 10.64
N THR A 88 1.70 23.66 11.84
CA THR A 88 2.10 22.96 13.06
C THR A 88 0.85 22.50 13.80
N THR A 89 0.85 21.26 14.28
CA THR A 89 -0.24 20.67 15.07
C THR A 89 0.15 20.62 16.54
N ASP A 90 -0.83 20.81 17.42
CA ASP A 90 -0.66 20.73 18.88
C ASP A 90 -0.53 19.28 19.40
N ILE A 91 -0.65 18.31 18.49
CA ILE A 91 -0.44 16.88 18.75
C ILE A 91 0.50 16.30 17.70
N PRO A 92 1.23 15.21 17.99
CA PRO A 92 1.94 14.48 16.96
C PRO A 92 0.98 13.91 15.94
N VAL A 93 1.30 14.01 14.66
CA VAL A 93 0.52 13.35 13.61
C VAL A 93 0.85 11.86 13.65
N GLY A 94 -0.15 10.98 13.69
CA GLY A 94 -0.01 9.53 13.55
C GLY A 94 -0.71 9.00 12.29
N ASN A 95 -1.82 9.63 11.94
CA ASN A 95 -2.55 9.39 10.70
C ASN A 95 -3.38 10.61 10.29
N LEU A 96 -3.75 10.69 9.01
CA LEU A 96 -4.57 11.76 8.44
C LEU A 96 -5.74 11.18 7.66
N LEU A 97 -6.87 11.86 7.72
CA LEU A 97 -8.06 11.56 6.92
C LEU A 97 -8.72 12.85 6.49
N CYS A 98 -8.72 13.06 5.18
CA CYS A 98 -9.42 14.16 4.53
C CYS A 98 -10.92 13.78 4.47
N SER A 99 -11.82 14.68 4.88
CA SER A 99 -13.27 14.41 4.94
C SER A 99 -14.13 15.32 4.07
N ASP A 100 -13.77 16.61 3.94
CA ASP A 100 -14.42 17.64 3.12
C ASP A 100 -13.36 18.67 2.70
N GLU A 101 -13.71 19.65 1.86
CA GLU A 101 -12.82 20.65 1.21
C GLU A 101 -11.85 21.42 2.12
N ASP A 102 -12.02 21.41 3.45
CA ASP A 102 -11.03 21.98 4.38
C ASP A 102 -10.91 21.17 5.69
N ILE A 103 -11.54 19.99 5.77
CA ILE A 103 -11.71 19.26 7.02
C ILE A 103 -10.80 18.06 7.03
N VAL A 104 -9.94 18.02 8.04
CA VAL A 104 -8.99 16.93 8.25
C VAL A 104 -9.17 16.37 9.65
N TYR A 105 -9.22 15.05 9.74
CA TYR A 105 -9.07 14.33 10.99
C TYR A 105 -7.61 13.94 11.18
N ILE A 106 -7.09 14.19 12.37
CA ILE A 106 -5.73 13.86 12.76
C ILE A 106 -5.82 12.87 13.92
N ALA A 107 -5.35 11.65 13.69
CA ALA A 107 -5.11 10.70 14.77
C ALA A 107 -3.72 10.95 15.34
N GLY A 108 -3.64 11.10 16.67
CA GLY A 108 -2.39 11.33 17.39
C GLY A 108 -1.40 10.18 17.26
N SER A 109 -0.10 10.50 17.23
CA SER A 109 0.95 9.48 17.27
C SER A 109 1.16 8.93 18.71
N LYS A 110 1.74 7.74 18.81
CA LYS A 110 2.07 6.97 20.04
C LYS A 110 2.21 7.84 21.30
N ASN A 111 1.33 7.58 22.28
CA ASN A 111 1.10 8.28 23.56
C ASN A 111 0.06 9.42 23.54
N PHE A 112 -0.32 9.90 22.35
CA PHE A 112 -1.39 10.89 22.20
C PHE A 112 -2.66 10.18 21.78
N ASN A 113 -3.45 9.79 22.77
CA ASN A 113 -4.76 9.16 22.60
C ASN A 113 -5.79 10.20 22.15
N LYS A 114 -5.51 10.90 21.06
CA LYS A 114 -6.37 11.98 20.56
C LYS A 114 -6.76 11.73 19.12
N LEU A 115 -8.04 11.89 18.84
CA LEU A 115 -8.57 12.12 17.51
C LEU A 115 -9.07 13.56 17.48
N ILE A 116 -8.51 14.39 16.61
CA ILE A 116 -8.95 15.78 16.47
C ILE A 116 -9.52 16.02 15.08
N LYS A 117 -10.62 16.77 15.02
CA LYS A 117 -11.16 17.31 13.77
C LYS A 117 -10.68 18.74 13.66
N VAL A 118 -9.95 19.06 12.59
CA VAL A 118 -9.45 20.41 12.33
C VAL A 118 -10.03 20.95 11.04
N LYS A 119 -10.23 22.27 11.01
CA LYS A 119 -10.42 23.01 9.77
C LYS A 119 -9.09 23.63 9.35
N MET A 120 -8.68 23.35 8.12
CA MET A 120 -7.57 24.01 7.47
C MET A 120 -7.98 25.42 7.08
N LEU A 121 -7.20 26.41 7.52
CA LEU A 121 -7.34 27.80 7.11
C LEU A 121 -6.07 28.18 6.34
N LYS A 122 -6.09 29.32 5.66
CA LYS A 122 -4.96 29.78 4.83
C LYS A 122 -3.61 29.86 5.57
N ARG A 123 -3.60 30.03 6.89
CA ARG A 123 -2.37 30.22 7.69
C ARG A 123 -2.33 29.46 9.02
N SER A 124 -3.39 28.72 9.34
CA SER A 124 -3.49 28.03 10.63
C SER A 124 -4.42 26.82 10.53
N LEU A 125 -4.33 25.96 11.53
CA LEU A 125 -5.32 24.93 11.78
C LEU A 125 -6.21 25.40 12.93
N ARG A 126 -7.52 25.26 12.75
CA ARG A 126 -8.48 25.49 13.82
C ARG A 126 -9.06 24.16 14.28
N THR A 127 -8.78 23.78 15.51
CA THR A 127 -9.44 22.62 16.14
C THR A 127 -10.93 22.89 16.27
N LEU A 128 -11.74 22.01 15.66
CA LEU A 128 -13.20 22.03 15.76
C LEU A 128 -13.68 21.09 16.86
N MET A 129 -13.06 19.91 16.96
CA MET A 129 -13.38 18.89 17.97
C MET A 129 -12.12 18.14 18.39
N SER A 130 -12.11 17.64 19.62
CA SER A 130 -11.04 16.81 20.17
C SER A 130 -11.65 15.70 21.01
N PHE A 131 -11.21 14.47 20.78
CA PHE A 131 -11.68 13.28 21.47
C PHE A 131 -10.48 12.54 22.07
N GLU A 132 -10.54 12.21 23.35
CA GLU A 132 -9.50 11.43 24.05
C GLU A 132 -9.65 9.93 23.73
N ILE A 133 -9.40 9.58 22.47
CA ILE A 133 -9.55 8.23 21.92
C ILE A 133 -8.20 7.72 21.40
N PRO A 134 -7.67 6.59 21.95
CA PRO A 134 -6.47 5.95 21.43
C PRO A 134 -6.73 5.42 20.01
N THR A 135 -6.20 6.09 18.99
CA THR A 135 -6.55 5.80 17.59
C THR A 135 -5.33 5.40 16.78
N PHE A 136 -5.37 4.27 16.06
CA PHE A 136 -4.26 3.82 15.21
C PHE A 136 -4.46 4.11 13.73
N ASP A 137 -5.65 3.78 13.20
CA ASP A 137 -6.04 3.99 11.82
C ASP A 137 -7.46 4.55 11.76
N ILE A 138 -7.77 5.30 10.70
CA ILE A 138 -9.02 6.04 10.53
C ILE A 138 -9.52 5.95 9.09
N ALA A 139 -10.84 5.90 8.93
CA ALA A 139 -11.52 5.92 7.63
C ALA A 139 -12.83 6.71 7.74
N ALA A 140 -13.17 7.48 6.71
CA ALA A 140 -14.45 8.19 6.62
C ALA A 140 -15.47 7.34 5.87
N ASN A 141 -16.73 7.42 6.27
CA ASN A 141 -17.85 7.00 5.43
C ASN A 141 -18.44 8.19 4.68
N GLU A 142 -19.30 7.92 3.70
CA GLU A 142 -19.95 8.94 2.88
C GLU A 142 -20.92 9.87 3.64
N HIS A 143 -21.28 9.52 4.89
CA HIS A 143 -22.17 10.29 5.75
C HIS A 143 -21.42 11.16 6.78
N GLY A 144 -20.10 11.30 6.63
CA GLY A 144 -19.25 12.11 7.53
C GLY A 144 -18.97 11.47 8.89
N GLY A 145 -19.29 10.19 9.06
CA GLY A 145 -18.88 9.38 10.20
C GLY A 145 -17.44 8.89 10.03
N VAL A 146 -16.68 8.87 11.12
CA VAL A 146 -15.27 8.44 11.12
C VAL A 146 -15.15 7.12 11.85
N LEU A 147 -14.83 6.07 11.10
CA LEU A 147 -14.40 4.80 11.67
C LEU A 147 -12.96 4.93 12.16
N PHE A 148 -12.68 4.30 13.28
CA PHE A 148 -11.35 4.28 13.85
C PHE A 148 -11.06 2.97 14.56
N THR A 149 -9.77 2.63 14.62
CA THR A 149 -9.26 1.47 15.33
C THR A 149 -8.63 1.88 16.65
N HIS A 150 -8.86 1.08 17.70
CA HIS A 150 -8.36 1.39 19.03
C HIS A 150 -6.90 0.92 19.23
N ILE A 151 -6.05 1.79 19.78
CA ILE A 151 -4.76 1.36 20.35
C ILE A 151 -5.03 0.76 21.73
N SER A 152 -5.44 -0.51 21.76
CA SER A 152 -5.65 -1.24 23.01
C SER A 152 -4.49 -2.20 23.29
N ARG A 153 -4.10 -2.36 24.55
CA ARG A 153 -3.26 -3.48 25.01
C ARG A 153 -4.10 -4.72 25.34
N GLU A 154 -5.39 -4.53 25.54
CA GLU A 154 -6.35 -5.58 25.82
C GLU A 154 -6.58 -6.47 24.59
N PRO A 155 -7.10 -7.69 24.79
CA PRO A 155 -7.45 -8.62 23.71
C PRO A 155 -8.45 -8.01 22.71
N GLU A 156 -9.41 -7.23 23.22
CA GLU A 156 -10.43 -6.59 22.40
C GLU A 156 -9.82 -5.45 21.57
N SER A 157 -10.09 -5.49 20.27
CA SER A 157 -9.66 -4.46 19.33
C SER A 157 -10.84 -4.08 18.42
N PRO A 158 -11.91 -3.49 19.00
CA PRO A 158 -13.10 -3.17 18.25
C PRO A 158 -12.82 -2.10 17.20
N ILE A 159 -13.72 -2.03 16.23
CA ILE A 159 -13.91 -0.90 15.34
C ILE A 159 -15.05 -0.09 15.91
N SER A 160 -14.80 1.20 16.08
CA SER A 160 -15.83 2.14 16.47
C SER A 160 -16.02 3.19 15.40
N ILE A 161 -17.23 3.71 15.31
CA ILE A 161 -17.59 4.87 14.49
C ILE A 161 -17.89 6.05 15.40
N LEU A 162 -17.27 7.19 15.09
CA LEU A 162 -17.62 8.50 15.61
C LEU A 162 -18.61 9.15 14.64
N LEU A 163 -19.85 9.35 15.10
CA LEU A 163 -20.90 9.99 14.31
C LEU A 163 -20.77 11.52 14.36
N SER A 164 -21.42 12.20 13.42
CA SER A 164 -21.48 13.68 13.38
C SER A 164 -22.15 14.29 14.62
N SER A 165 -22.99 13.53 15.32
CA SER A 165 -23.57 13.88 16.63
C SER A 165 -22.54 13.90 17.77
N GLY A 166 -21.33 13.37 17.55
CA GLY A 166 -20.32 13.13 18.59
C GLY A 166 -20.50 11.79 19.32
N GLU A 167 -21.56 11.03 19.01
CA GLU A 167 -21.78 9.70 19.58
C GLU A 167 -20.78 8.69 19.02
N ILE A 168 -20.28 7.79 19.88
CA ILE A 168 -19.37 6.70 19.51
C ILE A 168 -20.11 5.37 19.63
N LYS A 169 -20.07 4.56 18.57
CA LYS A 169 -20.66 3.20 18.55
C LYS A 169 -19.63 2.18 18.13
N THR A 170 -19.62 1.01 18.76
CA THR A 170 -18.89 -0.15 18.25
C THR A 170 -19.66 -0.76 17.08
N VAL A 171 -18.97 -1.01 15.96
CA VAL A 171 -19.59 -1.55 14.73
C VAL A 171 -19.14 -2.97 14.42
N LEU A 172 -17.91 -3.33 14.79
CA LEU A 172 -17.36 -4.66 14.57
C LEU A 172 -16.32 -4.96 15.66
N ASP A 173 -16.35 -6.17 16.21
CA ASP A 173 -15.28 -6.67 17.06
C ASP A 173 -14.70 -7.95 16.42
N PRO A 174 -13.48 -7.90 15.87
CA PRO A 174 -12.87 -9.05 15.20
C PRO A 174 -12.20 -10.04 16.17
N THR A 175 -12.37 -9.87 17.49
CA THR A 175 -11.84 -10.79 18.51
C THR A 175 -12.17 -12.26 18.16
N PRO A 176 -11.21 -13.19 18.22
CA PRO A 176 -9.89 -13.07 18.85
C PRO A 176 -8.79 -12.45 17.98
N MET A 177 -9.07 -11.95 16.77
CA MET A 177 -8.06 -11.29 15.94
C MET A 177 -7.82 -9.85 16.37
N ARG A 178 -6.58 -9.37 16.27
CA ARG A 178 -6.22 -7.98 16.50
C ARG A 178 -6.32 -7.18 15.21
N LEU A 179 -6.96 -6.03 15.29
CA LEU A 179 -7.10 -5.09 14.18
C LEU A 179 -5.90 -4.16 14.06
N LEU A 180 -5.45 -3.94 12.82
CA LEU A 180 -4.26 -3.18 12.50
C LEU A 180 -4.54 -2.01 11.56
N ALA A 181 -5.41 -2.21 10.57
CA ALA A 181 -5.67 -1.22 9.54
C ALA A 181 -7.13 -1.29 9.11
N ILE A 182 -7.67 -0.16 8.70
CA ILE A 182 -9.01 -0.07 8.12
C ILE A 182 -9.00 0.79 6.86
N HIS A 183 -9.87 0.44 5.93
CA HIS A 183 -10.16 1.23 4.75
C HIS A 183 -11.62 1.02 4.38
N LEU A 184 -12.33 2.10 4.06
CA LEU A 184 -13.66 2.02 3.48
C LEU A 184 -13.55 2.22 1.98
N THR A 185 -14.15 1.30 1.23
CA THR A 185 -14.27 1.43 -0.22
C THR A 185 -15.35 2.46 -0.56
N LYS A 186 -15.39 2.88 -1.83
CA LYS A 186 -16.46 3.75 -2.35
C LYS A 186 -17.86 3.15 -2.18
N ASP A 187 -17.95 1.83 -2.08
CA ASP A 187 -19.19 1.07 -1.90
C ASP A 187 -19.49 0.79 -0.41
N ASN A 188 -18.80 1.47 0.51
CA ASN A 188 -18.86 1.29 1.97
C ASN A 188 -18.54 -0.14 2.46
N GLU A 189 -17.79 -0.91 1.68
CA GLU A 189 -17.21 -2.16 2.17
C GLU A 189 -16.00 -1.85 3.04
N LEU A 190 -15.89 -2.57 4.16
CA LEU A 190 -14.83 -2.37 5.13
C LEU A 190 -13.72 -3.39 4.90
N ILE A 191 -12.52 -2.90 4.58
CA ILE A 191 -11.33 -3.73 4.47
C ILE A 191 -10.50 -3.58 5.73
N CYS A 192 -10.15 -4.71 6.35
CA CYS A 192 -9.39 -4.75 7.60
C CYS A 192 -8.08 -5.52 7.45
N GLY A 193 -7.01 -4.98 8.01
CA GLY A 193 -5.79 -5.73 8.30
C GLY A 193 -5.88 -6.36 9.68
N LEU A 194 -5.72 -7.68 9.77
CA LEU A 194 -5.90 -8.48 10.98
C LEU A 194 -4.69 -9.38 11.25
N ARG A 195 -4.42 -9.65 12.53
CA ARG A 195 -3.42 -10.65 12.95
C ARG A 195 -3.83 -11.39 14.22
N GLU A 196 -3.21 -12.53 14.56
CA GLU A 196 -3.39 -13.09 15.91
C GLU A 196 -2.88 -12.13 17.00
N GLN A 197 -3.39 -12.34 18.21
CA GLN A 197 -2.89 -11.69 19.42
C GLN A 197 -1.46 -12.14 19.78
N GLY A 198 -0.80 -11.37 20.64
CA GLY A 198 0.59 -11.60 21.06
C GLY A 198 1.59 -10.70 20.35
N ASP A 199 2.89 -11.06 20.42
CA ASP A 199 3.96 -10.33 19.74
C ASP A 199 3.76 -10.49 18.22
N PRO A 200 3.62 -9.39 17.45
CA PRO A 200 3.50 -9.48 16.00
C PRO A 200 4.72 -10.11 15.31
N PHE A 201 5.89 -10.10 15.96
CA PHE A 201 7.16 -10.54 15.38
C PHE A 201 7.91 -11.47 16.35
N PRO A 202 8.61 -12.52 15.87
CA PRO A 202 8.80 -12.92 14.47
C PRO A 202 7.57 -13.63 13.87
N LEU A 203 7.57 -13.79 12.55
CA LEU A 203 6.50 -14.52 11.84
C LEU A 203 6.72 -16.03 11.96
N HIS A 204 5.73 -16.75 12.50
CA HIS A 204 5.76 -18.20 12.65
C HIS A 204 4.83 -18.90 11.65
N ASP A 205 5.01 -20.20 11.44
CA ASP A 205 4.17 -20.98 10.53
C ASP A 205 2.69 -20.94 10.92
N PHE A 206 2.40 -20.93 12.23
CA PHE A 206 1.05 -20.83 12.78
C PHE A 206 0.51 -19.39 12.88
N SER A 207 1.28 -18.36 12.51
CA SER A 207 0.82 -16.98 12.54
C SER A 207 -0.28 -16.73 11.52
N VAL A 208 -1.43 -16.25 11.94
CA VAL A 208 -2.55 -15.81 11.09
C VAL A 208 -2.38 -14.33 10.78
N ARG A 209 -2.19 -13.98 9.50
CA ARG A 209 -2.07 -12.58 9.04
C ARG A 209 -3.00 -12.38 7.86
N GLN A 210 -4.07 -11.63 8.06
CA GLN A 210 -5.17 -11.58 7.10
C GLN A 210 -5.47 -10.16 6.67
N VAL A 211 -5.87 -10.02 5.42
CA VAL A 211 -6.66 -8.88 4.97
C VAL A 211 -8.07 -9.39 4.69
N VAL A 212 -9.08 -8.77 5.28
CA VAL A 212 -10.46 -9.24 5.23
C VAL A 212 -11.36 -8.13 4.69
N ILE A 213 -12.22 -8.47 3.74
CA ILE A 213 -13.29 -7.60 3.27
C ILE A 213 -14.58 -7.99 4.01
N PHE A 214 -15.17 -7.03 4.70
CA PHE A 214 -16.50 -7.09 5.29
C PHE A 214 -17.48 -6.31 4.42
N GLY A 215 -18.67 -6.88 4.20
CA GLY A 215 -19.76 -6.16 3.54
C GLY A 215 -20.30 -5.03 4.41
N ILE A 216 -21.22 -4.24 3.88
CA ILE A 216 -21.89 -3.15 4.61
C ILE A 216 -22.65 -3.62 5.86
N ASP A 217 -23.03 -4.91 5.90
CA ASP A 217 -23.64 -5.56 7.07
C ASP A 217 -22.62 -6.12 8.06
N TYR A 218 -21.34 -5.77 7.90
CA TYR A 218 -20.18 -6.23 8.65
C TYR A 218 -19.98 -7.76 8.63
N LYS A 219 -20.57 -8.47 7.67
CA LYS A 219 -20.27 -9.89 7.46
C LYS A 219 -19.03 -10.07 6.58
N LYS A 220 -18.19 -11.02 6.96
CA LYS A 220 -16.98 -11.39 6.20
C LYS A 220 -17.39 -11.87 4.80
N LYS A 221 -16.91 -11.19 3.76
CA LYS A 221 -17.08 -11.56 2.35
C LYS A 221 -15.87 -12.30 1.79
N MET A 222 -14.67 -11.81 2.09
CA MET A 222 -13.44 -12.34 1.53
C MET A 222 -12.29 -12.27 2.53
N THR A 223 -11.33 -13.18 2.42
CA THR A 223 -10.12 -13.20 3.26
C THR A 223 -8.92 -13.55 2.38
N PHE A 224 -7.85 -12.76 2.53
CA PHE A 224 -6.56 -12.96 1.91
C PHE A 224 -5.54 -13.26 3.00
N GLU A 225 -4.76 -14.31 2.83
CA GLU A 225 -3.79 -14.75 3.84
C GLU A 225 -2.52 -15.32 3.20
N THR A 226 -2.71 -16.26 2.27
CA THR A 226 -1.64 -17.03 1.66
C THR A 226 -1.81 -17.13 0.15
N ASP A 227 -0.71 -17.40 -0.53
CA ASP A 227 -0.74 -17.78 -1.95
C ASP A 227 -1.18 -19.24 -2.14
N THR A 228 -1.26 -19.67 -3.41
CA THR A 228 -1.65 -21.04 -3.78
C THR A 228 -0.70 -22.13 -3.27
N LYS A 229 0.49 -21.76 -2.77
CA LYS A 229 1.48 -22.66 -2.16
C LYS A 229 1.49 -22.57 -0.64
N GLY A 230 0.55 -21.84 -0.04
CA GLY A 230 0.45 -21.65 1.41
C GLY A 230 1.44 -20.63 1.98
N ARG A 231 2.17 -19.88 1.15
CA ARG A 231 3.11 -18.85 1.63
C ARG A 231 2.33 -17.62 2.05
N LYS A 232 2.58 -17.12 3.26
CA LYS A 232 1.89 -15.96 3.83
C LYS A 232 2.19 -14.69 3.01
N PHE A 233 1.14 -13.92 2.71
CA PHE A 233 1.30 -12.63 2.04
C PHE A 233 1.86 -11.57 2.97
N PHE A 234 1.44 -11.59 4.24
CA PHE A 234 1.61 -10.49 5.17
C PHE A 234 2.41 -10.90 6.41
N ALA A 235 3.11 -9.93 6.99
CA ALA A 235 3.75 -10.00 8.30
C ALA A 235 3.08 -9.04 9.30
N TYR A 236 2.65 -7.86 8.87
CA TYR A 236 1.87 -6.90 9.64
C TYR A 236 1.16 -5.94 8.66
N PRO A 237 -0.10 -6.22 8.26
CA PRO A 237 -0.84 -5.37 7.33
C PRO A 237 -1.30 -4.07 8.04
N GLY A 238 -0.46 -3.03 8.00
CA GLY A 238 -0.57 -1.84 8.87
C GLY A 238 -1.25 -0.61 8.26
N ARG A 239 -1.35 -0.52 6.92
CA ARG A 239 -2.16 0.48 6.20
C ARG A 239 -2.74 -0.14 4.94
N ILE A 240 -3.96 0.22 4.57
CA ILE A 240 -4.67 -0.35 3.42
C ILE A 240 -5.33 0.78 2.61
N ARG A 241 -5.24 0.73 1.28
CA ARG A 241 -6.01 1.56 0.35
C ARG A 241 -6.43 0.74 -0.87
N THR A 242 -7.44 1.22 -1.59
CA THR A 242 -7.90 0.62 -2.85
C THR A 242 -7.84 1.61 -4.00
N ASP A 243 -7.67 1.10 -5.21
CA ASP A 243 -7.88 1.88 -6.44
C ASP A 243 -9.30 1.72 -6.99
N SER A 244 -9.56 2.34 -8.15
CA SER A 244 -10.85 2.29 -8.83
C SER A 244 -11.29 0.89 -9.28
N LYS A 245 -10.34 -0.04 -9.41
CA LYS A 245 -10.50 -1.44 -9.84
C LYS A 245 -10.63 -2.42 -8.66
N MET A 246 -10.67 -1.90 -7.43
CA MET A 246 -10.70 -2.68 -6.19
C MET A 246 -9.44 -3.53 -5.97
N ASP A 247 -8.33 -3.16 -6.61
CA ASP A 247 -7.03 -3.69 -6.20
C ASP A 247 -6.68 -3.06 -4.84
N ILE A 248 -6.16 -3.90 -3.94
CA ILE A 248 -5.88 -3.55 -2.55
C ILE A 248 -4.38 -3.39 -2.40
N TYR A 249 -3.95 -2.24 -1.88
CA TYR A 249 -2.56 -1.91 -1.63
C TYR A 249 -2.31 -1.81 -0.13
N ILE A 250 -1.36 -2.60 0.36
CA ILE A 250 -1.11 -2.78 1.78
C ILE A 250 0.33 -2.40 2.10
N VAL A 251 0.51 -1.53 3.09
CA VAL A 251 1.80 -1.36 3.76
C VAL A 251 1.95 -2.51 4.76
N ASP A 252 2.91 -3.40 4.50
CA ASP A 252 3.16 -4.58 5.30
C ASP A 252 4.51 -4.46 6.02
N TRP A 253 4.49 -4.29 7.35
CA TRP A 253 5.71 -4.18 8.15
C TRP A 253 6.22 -5.56 8.59
N LYS A 254 7.54 -5.73 8.58
CA LYS A 254 8.21 -6.99 8.95
C LYS A 254 8.84 -6.98 10.34
N ASP A 255 8.98 -5.81 10.97
CA ASP A 255 9.61 -5.67 12.29
C ASP A 255 9.10 -4.44 13.06
N LYS A 256 9.57 -4.33 14.32
CA LYS A 256 9.23 -3.25 15.27
C LYS A 256 9.75 -1.87 14.83
N ASP A 257 10.69 -1.85 13.89
CA ASP A 257 11.26 -0.65 13.31
C ASP A 257 10.50 -0.15 12.08
N HIS A 258 9.41 -0.85 11.71
CA HIS A 258 8.57 -0.60 10.55
C HIS A 258 9.32 -0.70 9.22
N ASN A 259 10.37 -1.53 9.15
CA ASN A 259 10.83 -1.96 7.83
C ASN A 259 9.72 -2.78 7.19
N GLY A 260 9.61 -2.76 5.87
CA GLY A 260 8.47 -3.42 5.26
C GLY A 260 8.54 -3.58 3.76
N LYS A 261 7.36 -3.78 3.20
CA LYS A 261 7.10 -3.92 1.77
C LYS A 261 5.69 -3.41 1.49
N ILE A 262 5.40 -3.14 0.23
CA ILE A 262 4.03 -2.98 -0.24
C ILE A 262 3.57 -4.30 -0.84
N VAL A 263 2.39 -4.75 -0.45
CA VAL A 263 1.73 -5.93 -1.05
C VAL A 263 0.52 -5.43 -1.80
N ALA A 264 0.39 -5.80 -3.07
CA ALA A 264 -0.79 -5.52 -3.87
C ALA A 264 -1.57 -6.82 -4.13
N ILE A 265 -2.85 -6.84 -3.75
CA ILE A 265 -3.79 -7.92 -4.06
C ILE A 265 -4.75 -7.40 -5.10
N GLY A 266 -4.93 -8.12 -6.21
CA GLY A 266 -5.87 -7.72 -7.24
C GLY A 266 -7.31 -7.87 -6.77
N GLY A 267 -8.26 -7.17 -7.41
CA GLY A 267 -9.69 -7.32 -7.13
C GLY A 267 -10.22 -8.75 -7.31
N ASN A 268 -9.48 -9.61 -8.03
CA ASN A 268 -9.73 -11.06 -8.14
C ASN A 268 -9.20 -11.89 -6.96
N GLY A 269 -8.60 -11.24 -5.96
CA GLY A 269 -8.03 -11.85 -4.76
C GLY A 269 -6.65 -12.47 -4.89
N ARG A 270 -5.99 -12.36 -6.06
CA ARG A 270 -4.65 -12.90 -6.29
C ARG A 270 -3.58 -11.85 -6.02
N LEU A 271 -2.40 -12.28 -5.56
CA LEU A 271 -1.24 -11.40 -5.44
C LEU A 271 -0.90 -10.79 -6.81
N LYS A 272 -0.92 -9.46 -6.91
CA LYS A 272 -0.47 -8.71 -8.11
C LYS A 272 1.03 -8.49 -8.07
N PHE A 273 1.53 -7.87 -7.00
CA PHE A 273 2.97 -7.62 -6.85
C PHE A 273 3.37 -7.44 -5.39
N THR A 274 4.69 -7.41 -5.18
CA THR A 274 5.30 -6.98 -3.92
C THR A 274 6.43 -6.01 -4.21
N TYR A 275 6.41 -4.84 -3.59
CA TYR A 275 7.44 -3.81 -3.75
C TYR A 275 8.24 -3.66 -2.45
N ARG A 276 9.58 -3.76 -2.51
CA ARG A 276 10.48 -3.74 -1.35
C ARG A 276 11.31 -2.47 -1.22
N GLY A 277 10.92 -1.43 -1.94
CA GLY A 277 11.68 -0.20 -2.04
C GLY A 277 12.66 -0.20 -3.24
N PRO A 278 13.25 0.96 -3.53
CA PRO A 278 14.33 1.10 -4.50
C PRO A 278 15.56 0.26 -4.11
N ASN A 279 16.30 -0.25 -5.10
CA ASN A 279 17.48 -1.08 -4.86
C ASN A 279 18.61 -0.34 -4.10
N ASN A 280 18.64 0.99 -4.16
CA ASN A 280 19.62 1.82 -3.46
C ASN A 280 19.21 2.15 -2.02
N PHE A 281 18.02 1.74 -1.57
CA PHE A 281 17.61 1.90 -0.18
C PHE A 281 18.05 0.68 0.61
N GLU A 282 18.96 0.87 1.56
CA GLU A 282 19.35 -0.17 2.52
C GLU A 282 18.17 -0.57 3.43
N ILE A 283 17.38 0.44 3.80
CA ILE A 283 16.24 0.35 4.69
C ILE A 283 15.03 0.97 3.99
N PHE A 284 13.91 0.27 3.98
CA PHE A 284 12.64 0.73 3.42
C PHE A 284 11.55 0.74 4.50
N LYS A 285 11.18 1.94 4.97
CA LYS A 285 10.15 2.17 5.99
C LYS A 285 8.94 2.90 5.40
N PRO A 286 8.13 2.21 4.57
CA PRO A 286 6.87 2.78 4.11
C PRO A 286 5.94 2.99 5.31
N MET A 287 5.41 4.20 5.48
CA MET A 287 4.56 4.52 6.63
C MET A 287 3.10 4.71 6.24
N SER A 288 2.85 5.35 5.10
CA SER A 288 1.51 5.61 4.58
C SER A 288 1.46 5.38 3.08
N ILE A 289 0.25 5.11 2.62
CA ILE A 289 -0.09 4.87 1.22
C ILE A 289 -1.38 5.61 0.89
N VAL A 290 -1.44 6.22 -0.28
CA VAL A 290 -2.66 6.78 -0.89
C VAL A 290 -2.69 6.40 -2.36
N VAL A 291 -3.89 6.37 -2.93
CA VAL A 291 -4.08 6.13 -4.35
C VAL A 291 -4.64 7.42 -4.95
N THR A 292 -4.03 7.91 -6.03
CA THR A 292 -4.48 9.11 -6.73
C THR A 292 -5.70 8.80 -7.62
N PRO A 293 -6.44 9.82 -8.10
CA PRO A 293 -7.56 9.60 -9.03
C PRO A 293 -7.17 8.90 -10.35
N SER A 294 -5.89 8.90 -10.73
CA SER A 294 -5.35 8.18 -11.90
C SER A 294 -4.85 6.76 -11.54
N ASP A 295 -5.22 6.24 -10.36
CA ASP A 295 -4.81 4.93 -9.83
C ASP A 295 -3.28 4.78 -9.66
N ASN A 296 -2.55 5.90 -9.51
CA ASN A 296 -1.15 5.87 -9.10
C ASN A 296 -1.06 5.73 -7.58
N ILE A 297 -0.05 5.02 -7.12
CA ILE A 297 0.15 4.68 -5.71
C ILE A 297 1.24 5.59 -5.16
N VAL A 298 0.88 6.46 -4.22
CA VAL A 298 1.84 7.36 -3.56
C VAL A 298 2.16 6.83 -2.17
N LEU A 299 3.45 6.74 -1.87
CA LEU A 299 3.97 6.20 -0.62
C LEU A 299 4.78 7.27 0.12
N SER A 300 4.63 7.33 1.44
CA SER A 300 5.60 8.02 2.28
C SER A 300 6.63 7.02 2.79
N GLU A 301 7.89 7.37 2.66
CA GLU A 301 9.02 6.60 3.18
C GLU A 301 9.75 7.43 4.23
N LYS A 302 9.70 6.96 5.48
CA LYS A 302 10.12 7.76 6.64
C LYS A 302 11.63 7.89 6.75
N HIS A 303 12.38 6.83 6.46
CA HIS A 303 13.81 6.77 6.77
C HIS A 303 14.63 7.70 5.87
N ASN A 304 14.35 7.70 4.58
CA ASN A 304 15.02 8.49 3.56
C ASN A 304 14.30 9.82 3.27
N HIS A 305 13.27 10.17 4.06
CA HIS A 305 12.51 11.41 3.90
C HIS A 305 11.98 11.58 2.47
N ALA A 306 11.34 10.54 1.95
CA ALA A 306 11.02 10.46 0.53
C ALA A 306 9.52 10.23 0.29
N LEU A 307 9.07 10.70 -0.88
CA LEU A 307 7.83 10.25 -1.50
C LEU A 307 8.18 9.40 -2.73
N LEU A 308 7.44 8.31 -2.90
CA LEU A 308 7.57 7.43 -4.06
C LEU A 308 6.21 7.33 -4.74
N VAL A 309 6.22 7.25 -6.06
CA VAL A 309 5.03 6.97 -6.87
C VAL A 309 5.26 5.68 -7.64
N LEU A 310 4.35 4.73 -7.47
CA LEU A 310 4.27 3.51 -8.26
C LEU A 310 3.06 3.59 -9.20
N ASN A 311 3.17 2.99 -10.37
CA ASN A 311 1.99 2.74 -11.19
C ASN A 311 1.20 1.53 -10.67
N SER A 312 0.03 1.26 -11.27
CA SER A 312 -0.85 0.13 -10.92
C SER A 312 -0.25 -1.27 -11.14
N LYS A 313 0.89 -1.37 -11.85
CA LYS A 313 1.69 -2.60 -12.04
C LYS A 313 2.79 -2.75 -10.98
N GLY A 314 2.99 -1.75 -10.12
CA GLY A 314 4.02 -1.74 -9.07
C GLY A 314 5.39 -1.24 -9.53
N ALA A 315 5.51 -0.72 -10.75
CA ALA A 315 6.75 -0.13 -11.24
C ALA A 315 6.93 1.27 -10.64
N LEU A 316 8.15 1.57 -10.20
CA LEU A 316 8.52 2.89 -9.69
C LEU A 316 8.58 3.88 -10.87
N ILE A 317 7.73 4.91 -10.81
CA ILE A 317 7.67 5.96 -11.84
C ILE A 317 8.22 7.30 -11.32
N SER A 318 8.30 7.48 -10.01
CA SER A 318 8.88 8.68 -9.41
C SER A 318 9.41 8.46 -8.00
N LEU A 319 10.49 9.16 -7.67
CA LEU A 319 11.07 9.20 -6.34
C LEU A 319 11.59 10.60 -6.08
N GLN A 320 11.10 11.23 -5.03
CA GLN A 320 11.55 12.54 -4.58
C GLN A 320 12.02 12.45 -3.13
N CYS A 321 13.28 12.80 -2.88
CA CYS A 321 13.72 13.15 -1.53
C CYS A 321 13.12 14.52 -1.20
N VAL A 322 12.28 14.58 -0.16
CA VAL A 322 11.53 15.80 0.20
C VAL A 322 12.16 16.57 1.36
N ARG A 323 13.33 16.11 1.85
CA ARG A 323 14.09 16.82 2.89
C ARG A 323 14.52 18.22 2.43
N ASP A 324 14.90 18.37 1.17
CA ASP A 324 15.41 19.64 0.61
C ASP A 324 14.34 20.74 0.57
N ILE A 325 13.06 20.35 0.63
CA ILE A 325 11.91 21.27 0.74
C ILE A 325 11.31 21.29 2.16
N ASN A 326 12.12 20.94 3.17
CA ASN A 326 11.79 20.96 4.61
C ASN A 326 10.68 20.00 5.06
N ILE A 327 10.38 18.96 4.29
CA ILE A 327 9.48 17.88 4.70
C ILE A 327 10.35 16.76 5.27
N THR A 328 10.14 16.44 6.56
CA THR A 328 10.96 15.44 7.25
C THR A 328 10.11 14.38 7.93
N TYR A 329 10.57 13.13 7.91
CA TYR A 329 9.88 11.98 8.49
C TYR A 329 8.38 11.93 8.09
N PRO A 330 8.07 11.84 6.79
CA PRO A 330 6.69 11.74 6.34
C PRO A 330 6.09 10.42 6.82
N ILE A 331 4.96 10.47 7.53
CA ILE A 331 4.35 9.32 8.21
C ILE A 331 2.88 9.10 7.86
N ALA A 332 2.17 10.13 7.44
CA ALA A 332 0.74 10.05 7.12
C ALA A 332 0.47 10.81 5.82
N LEU A 333 -0.42 10.26 5.00
CA LEU A 333 -0.83 10.85 3.73
C LEU A 333 -2.36 10.81 3.61
N CYS A 334 -2.99 11.91 3.16
CA CYS A 334 -4.33 11.88 2.58
C CYS A 334 -4.39 12.82 1.38
N ILE A 335 -5.31 12.55 0.45
CA ILE A 335 -5.60 13.42 -0.69
C ILE A 335 -6.98 14.02 -0.44
N ASP A 336 -7.10 15.34 -0.57
CA ASP A 336 -8.38 16.03 -0.46
C ASP A 336 -9.16 16.04 -1.79
N SER A 337 -10.38 16.57 -1.76
CA SER A 337 -11.25 16.66 -2.94
C SER A 337 -10.73 17.59 -4.03
N GLU A 338 -9.83 18.54 -3.70
CA GLU A 338 -9.19 19.44 -4.66
C GLU A 338 -7.92 18.84 -5.29
N GLY A 339 -7.49 17.67 -4.81
CA GLY A 339 -6.32 16.94 -5.27
C GLY A 339 -5.01 17.41 -4.65
N PHE A 340 -5.04 18.12 -3.52
CA PHE A 340 -3.85 18.34 -2.72
C PHE A 340 -3.50 17.08 -1.92
N LEU A 341 -2.21 16.79 -1.86
CA LEU A 341 -1.67 15.79 -0.95
C LEU A 341 -1.34 16.47 0.38
N LEU A 342 -1.95 16.00 1.45
CA LEU A 342 -1.57 16.36 2.80
C LEU A 342 -0.53 15.37 3.32
N ILE A 343 0.62 15.90 3.74
CA ILE A 343 1.74 15.11 4.26
C ILE A 343 1.90 15.41 5.74
N GLY A 344 1.47 14.45 6.56
CA GLY A 344 1.70 14.43 7.98
C GLY A 344 3.11 13.98 8.29
N CYS A 345 3.83 14.79 9.04
CA CYS A 345 5.22 14.59 9.42
C CYS A 345 5.34 14.42 10.92
N PHE A 346 6.20 13.51 11.34
CA PHE A 346 6.65 13.48 12.73
C PHE A 346 7.47 14.74 13.01
N HIS A 347 7.21 15.40 14.14
CA HIS A 347 7.97 16.56 14.58
C HIS A 347 8.42 16.39 16.03
N GLU A 348 9.50 17.07 16.40
CA GLU A 348 10.03 17.04 17.76
C GLU A 348 9.06 17.71 18.76
N ASN A 349 9.26 17.46 20.06
CA ASN A 349 8.52 18.07 21.18
C ASN A 349 7.02 17.79 21.18
N ASP A 350 6.62 16.55 20.90
CA ASP A 350 5.21 16.13 20.98
C ASP A 350 4.26 16.95 20.08
N THR A 351 4.78 17.49 18.99
CA THR A 351 4.00 18.19 17.95
C THR A 351 4.07 17.43 16.63
N GLY A 352 3.33 17.89 15.64
CA GLY A 352 3.42 17.39 14.27
C GLY A 352 3.46 18.54 13.27
N LYS A 353 3.76 18.20 12.02
CA LYS A 353 3.62 19.12 10.89
C LYS A 353 2.73 18.51 9.82
N ILE A 354 1.93 19.34 9.17
CA ILE A 354 1.16 18.98 8.00
C ILE A 354 1.56 19.92 6.87
N HIS A 355 1.96 19.35 5.73
CA HIS A 355 2.23 20.10 4.51
C HIS A 355 1.11 19.81 3.51
N ALA A 356 0.43 20.84 3.01
CA ALA A 356 -0.46 20.73 1.88
C ALA A 356 0.35 21.01 0.61
N VAL A 357 0.45 20.00 -0.26
CA VAL A 357 1.29 20.09 -1.46
C VAL A 357 0.50 19.71 -2.70
N ARG A 358 0.81 20.34 -3.83
CA ARG A 358 0.27 19.94 -5.12
C ARG A 358 1.15 18.84 -5.69
N ILE A 359 0.56 17.69 -6.02
CA ILE A 359 1.25 16.64 -6.77
C ILE A 359 1.32 17.06 -8.26
N THR A 360 2.42 16.74 -8.93
CA THR A 360 2.58 16.95 -10.38
C THR A 360 1.40 16.37 -11.15
N GLU A 361 0.82 17.14 -12.09
CA GLU A 361 -0.44 16.78 -12.76
C GLU A 361 -0.41 15.39 -13.41
N LYS A 362 0.74 14.95 -13.90
CA LYS A 362 0.94 13.64 -14.54
C LYS A 362 0.68 12.44 -13.62
N PHE A 363 0.69 12.65 -12.30
CA PHE A 363 0.38 11.62 -11.31
C PHE A 363 -1.02 11.78 -10.72
N MET A 364 -1.67 12.93 -10.96
CA MET A 364 -3.03 13.19 -10.48
C MET A 364 -4.07 12.82 -11.53
N TRP A 365 -3.86 13.24 -12.77
CA TRP A 365 -4.82 13.09 -13.85
C TRP A 365 -4.26 12.20 -14.96
N ASN A 366 -5.13 11.37 -15.54
CA ASN A 366 -4.82 10.73 -16.81
C ASN A 366 -4.82 11.83 -17.87
N PHE A 367 -3.65 12.26 -18.33
CA PHE A 367 -3.57 13.05 -19.55
C PHE A 367 -3.92 12.12 -20.71
N LEU A 368 -5.09 12.37 -21.31
CA LEU A 368 -5.57 11.69 -22.52
C LEU A 368 -4.69 12.04 -23.72
#